data_AF-A0A2X2STW1-F1
#
_entry.id   AF-A0A2X2STW1-F1
#
_cell.length_a   1.000
_cell.length_b   1.000
_cell.length_c   1.000
_cell.angle_alpha   90.00
_cell.angle_beta   90.00
_cell.angle_gamma   90.00
#
_symmetry.space_group_name_H-M   'P 1'
#
loop_
_entity.id
_entity.type
_entity.pdbx_description
1 polymer ?
#
loop_
_entity_poly.entity_id
_entity_poly.type
_entity_poly.pdbx_seq_one_letter_code
_entity_poly.pdbx_strand_id
1 'polypeptide(L)'
;MHSLLTTLVAHYTGRDPFDTDTILHTHTLLGQVLAFRLGRETILLRTGWPQFDQAKVQQISRVVLSHVDFILQGLSVNRGNASDEQ
;
A
#
# COMPACT_ATOMS: atom_id res chain seq x y z
N MET A 1 -13.95 -3.24 7.71
CA MET A 1 -12.46 -3.22 7.69
C MET A 1 -11.96 -2.51 6.43
N HIS A 2 -12.21 -3.02 5.22
CA HIS A 2 -11.74 -2.38 3.98
C HIS A 2 -12.33 -0.98 3.73
N SER A 3 -13.62 -0.78 4.03
CA SER A 3 -14.26 0.55 3.95
C SER A 3 -13.55 1.61 4.79
N LEU A 4 -13.13 1.27 6.02
CA LEU A 4 -12.40 2.18 6.91
C LEU A 4 -11.04 2.56 6.33
N LEU A 5 -10.30 1.58 5.79
CA LEU A 5 -9.01 1.84 5.15
C LEU A 5 -9.17 2.72 3.91
N THR A 6 -10.22 2.49 3.10
CA THR A 6 -10.52 3.35 1.96
C THR A 6 -10.81 4.78 2.41
N THR A 7 -11.60 4.96 3.48
CA THR A 7 -11.87 6.27 4.07
C THR A 7 -10.59 6.96 4.57
N LEU A 8 -9.66 6.23 5.19
CA LEU A 8 -8.38 6.80 5.63
C LEU A 8 -7.50 7.24 4.45
N VAL A 9 -7.37 6.39 3.42
CA VAL A 9 -6.62 6.72 2.20
C VAL A 9 -7.24 7.92 1.50
N ALA A 10 -8.57 7.94 1.37
CA ALA A 10 -9.32 9.02 0.78
C ALA A 10 -9.08 10.34 1.50
N HIS A 11 -9.24 10.38 2.84
CA HIS A 11 -9.00 11.60 3.61
C HIS A 11 -7.55 12.07 3.56
N TYR A 12 -6.58 11.16 3.67
CA TYR A 12 -5.16 11.54 3.61
C TYR A 12 -4.79 12.15 2.25
N THR A 13 -5.34 11.61 1.16
CA THR A 13 -5.05 12.03 -0.21
C THR A 13 -6.03 13.08 -0.75
N GLY A 14 -7.03 13.48 0.04
CA GLY A 14 -8.11 14.39 -0.35
C GLY A 14 -9.07 13.85 -1.42
N ARG A 15 -9.12 12.54 -1.62
CA ARG A 15 -9.97 11.87 -2.63
C ARG A 15 -11.35 11.51 -2.08
N ASP A 16 -12.26 11.14 -2.97
CA ASP A 16 -13.57 10.59 -2.60
C ASP A 16 -13.44 9.11 -2.20
N PRO A 17 -13.85 8.68 -1.00
CA PRO A 17 -13.81 7.27 -0.60
C PRO A 17 -14.71 6.34 -1.42
N PHE A 18 -15.68 6.86 -2.17
CA PHE A 18 -16.56 6.08 -3.04
C PHE A 18 -16.08 6.03 -4.49
N ASP A 19 -15.05 6.82 -4.84
CA ASP A 19 -14.43 6.75 -6.14
C ASP A 19 -13.71 5.38 -6.33
N THR A 20 -13.88 4.82 -7.53
CA THR A 20 -13.40 3.46 -7.82
C THR A 20 -11.88 3.39 -7.76
N ASP A 21 -11.16 4.43 -8.21
CA ASP A 21 -9.70 4.45 -8.14
C ASP A 21 -9.22 4.49 -6.70
N THR A 22 -9.90 5.24 -5.82
CA THR A 22 -9.59 5.28 -4.39
C THR A 22 -9.79 3.92 -3.72
N ILE A 23 -10.85 3.20 -4.09
CA ILE A 23 -11.07 1.81 -3.67
C ILE A 23 -9.93 0.91 -4.18
N LEU A 24 -9.55 1.02 -5.44
CA LEU A 24 -8.48 0.21 -6.05
C LEU A 24 -7.12 0.47 -5.41
N HIS A 25 -6.74 1.74 -5.21
CA HIS A 25 -5.51 2.11 -4.51
C HIS A 25 -5.44 1.48 -3.12
N THR A 26 -6.54 1.51 -2.38
CA THR A 26 -6.61 0.88 -1.05
C THR A 26 -6.37 -0.63 -1.13
N HIS A 27 -6.97 -1.31 -2.11
CA HIS A 27 -6.77 -2.75 -2.29
C HIS A 27 -5.34 -3.08 -2.74
N THR A 28 -4.71 -2.24 -3.56
CA THR A 28 -3.30 -2.40 -3.93
C THR A 28 -2.39 -2.29 -2.70
N LEU A 29 -2.61 -1.32 -1.81
CA LEU A 29 -1.85 -1.19 -0.55
C LEU A 29 -1.98 -2.44 0.32
N LEU A 30 -3.19 -2.97 0.48
CA LEU A 30 -3.43 -4.21 1.22
C LEU A 30 -2.78 -5.43 0.55
N GLY A 31 -2.80 -5.46 -0.78
CA GLY A 31 -2.16 -6.49 -1.60
C GLY A 31 -0.67 -6.63 -1.30
N GLN A 32 0.01 -5.53 -0.95
CA GLN A 32 1.43 -5.58 -0.59
C GLN A 32 1.70 -6.42 0.67
N VAL A 33 0.83 -6.33 1.68
CA VAL A 33 0.94 -7.16 2.89
C VAL A 33 0.58 -8.61 2.57
N LEU A 34 -0.49 -8.82 1.80
CA LEU A 34 -0.96 -10.16 1.43
C LEU A 34 0.05 -10.91 0.54
N ALA A 35 0.81 -10.21 -0.30
CA ALA A 35 1.81 -10.79 -1.17
C ALA A 35 2.85 -11.63 -0.40
N PHE A 36 3.25 -11.20 0.80
CA PHE A 36 4.20 -11.96 1.63
C PHE A 36 3.60 -13.24 2.22
N ARG A 37 2.27 -13.30 2.41
CA ARG A 37 1.58 -14.52 2.84
C ARG A 37 1.32 -15.47 1.68
N LEU A 38 0.75 -14.93 0.59
CA LEU A 38 0.36 -15.72 -0.58
C LEU A 38 1.59 -16.23 -1.35
N GLY A 39 2.61 -15.39 -1.53
CA GLY A 39 3.87 -15.73 -2.19
C GLY A 39 4.96 -16.21 -1.24
N ARG A 40 4.60 -16.70 -0.03
CA ARG A 40 5.56 -17.02 1.04
C ARG A 40 6.73 -17.87 0.56
N GLU A 41 6.44 -18.99 -0.09
CA GLU A 41 7.47 -19.93 -0.54
C GLU A 41 8.42 -19.29 -1.55
N THR A 42 7.89 -18.58 -2.54
CA THR A 42 8.69 -17.84 -3.53
C THR A 42 9.59 -16.80 -2.86
N ILE A 43 9.07 -16.03 -1.90
CA ILE A 43 9.86 -15.02 -1.19
C ILE A 43 10.98 -15.67 -0.37
N LEU A 44 10.69 -16.74 0.37
CA LEU A 44 11.71 -17.45 1.15
C LEU A 44 12.83 -17.99 0.25
N LEU A 45 12.47 -18.61 -0.88
CA LEU A 45 13.44 -19.10 -1.86
C LEU A 45 14.30 -17.95 -2.44
N ARG A 46 13.68 -16.85 -2.85
CA ARG A 46 14.37 -15.72 -3.49
C ARG A 46 15.23 -14.91 -2.54
N THR A 47 14.88 -14.86 -1.26
CA THR A 47 15.64 -14.15 -0.22
C THR A 47 16.69 -15.03 0.45
N GLY A 48 16.65 -16.35 0.21
CA GLY A 48 17.48 -17.32 0.94
C GLY A 48 17.09 -17.45 2.42
N TRP A 49 15.90 -17.02 2.80
CA TRP A 49 15.44 -17.07 4.19
C TRP A 49 14.87 -18.45 4.51
N PRO A 50 15.24 -19.06 5.66
CA PRO A 50 14.68 -20.35 6.05
C PRO A 50 13.20 -20.23 6.46
N GLN A 51 12.82 -19.11 7.06
CA GLN A 51 11.46 -18.80 7.50
C GLN A 51 11.31 -17.29 7.75
N PHE A 52 10.08 -16.83 7.93
CA PHE A 52 9.83 -15.51 8.51
C PHE A 52 9.95 -15.57 10.02
N ASP A 53 10.93 -14.85 10.57
CA ASP A 53 11.09 -14.58 11.99
C ASP A 53 10.81 -13.11 12.29
N GLN A 54 10.90 -12.71 13.56
CA GLN A 54 10.60 -11.34 13.98
C GLN A 54 11.44 -10.30 13.23
N ALA A 55 12.73 -10.54 13.01
CA ALA A 55 13.61 -9.60 12.32
C ALA A 55 13.20 -9.43 10.85
N LYS A 56 12.87 -10.53 10.17
CA LYS A 56 12.41 -10.52 8.77
C LYS A 56 11.03 -9.87 8.63
N VAL A 57 10.12 -10.11 9.58
CA VAL A 57 8.82 -9.42 9.62
C VAL A 57 9.01 -7.92 9.79
N GLN A 58 9.91 -7.47 10.68
CA GLN A 58 10.24 -6.04 10.82
C GLN A 58 10.84 -5.46 9.54
N GLN A 59 11.67 -6.22 8.82
CA GLN A 59 12.20 -5.81 7.52
C GLN A 59 11.08 -5.66 6.47
N ILE A 60 10.17 -6.62 6.38
CA ILE A 60 8.99 -6.56 5.50
C ILE A 60 8.14 -5.33 5.85
N SER A 61 7.85 -5.11 7.13
CA SER A 61 7.07 -3.95 7.59
C SER A 61 7.70 -2.62 7.18
N ARG A 62 9.02 -2.46 7.29
CA ARG A 62 9.71 -1.23 6.84
C ARG A 62 9.56 -1.01 5.33
N VAL A 63 9.70 -2.06 4.53
CA VAL A 63 9.53 -1.95 3.07
C VAL A 63 8.10 -1.57 2.71
N VAL A 64 7.11 -2.26 3.29
CA VAL A 64 5.69 -1.95 3.04
C VAL A 64 5.35 -0.52 3.46
N LEU A 65 5.79 -0.07 4.63
CA LEU A 65 5.56 1.30 5.10
C LEU A 65 6.18 2.33 4.14
N SER A 66 7.40 2.10 3.64
CA SER A 66 8.01 3.01 2.66
C SER A 66 7.19 3.12 1.37
N HIS A 67 6.62 2.01 0.90
CA HIS A 67 5.75 2.03 -0.28
C HIS A 67 4.42 2.74 0.01
N VAL A 68 3.84 2.54 1.19
CA VAL A 68 2.63 3.25 1.62
C VAL A 68 2.89 4.76 1.63
N ASP A 69 3.99 5.21 2.24
CA ASP A 69 4.37 6.63 2.26
C ASP A 69 4.51 7.21 0.86
N PHE A 70 5.25 6.53 -0.03
CA PHE A 70 5.43 7.00 -1.42
C PHE A 70 4.11 7.08 -2.19
N ILE A 71 3.25 6.07 -2.07
CA ILE A 71 1.97 6.04 -2.77
C ILE A 71 1.06 7.15 -2.23
N LEU A 72 0.93 7.29 -0.91
CA LEU A 72 0.07 8.31 -0.32
C LEU A 72 0.54 9.73 -0.66
N GLN A 73 1.84 9.98 -0.63
CA GLN A 73 2.41 11.26 -1.05
C GLN A 73 2.15 11.52 -2.54
N GLY A 74 2.43 10.54 -3.42
CA GLY A 74 2.20 10.68 -4.86
C GLY A 74 0.73 10.93 -5.21
N LEU A 75 -0.20 10.23 -4.56
CA LEU A 75 -1.64 10.41 -4.75
C LEU A 75 -2.13 11.79 -4.29
N SER A 76 -1.47 12.39 -3.31
CA SER A 76 -1.77 13.73 -2.79
C SER A 76 -1.25 14.83 -3.74
N VAL A 77 -0.08 14.64 -4.35
CA VAL A 77 0.52 15.60 -5.29
C VAL A 77 -0.19 15.59 -6.65
N ASN A 78 -0.51 14.42 -7.20
CA ASN A 78 -1.15 14.31 -8.53
C ASN A 78 -2.53 14.98 -8.61
N ARG A 79 -3.15 15.35 -7.50
CA ARG A 79 -4.34 16.19 -7.49
C ARG A 79 -4.03 17.65 -7.86
N GLY A 80 -2.91 18.19 -7.37
CA GLY A 80 -2.51 19.58 -7.67
C GLY A 80 -2.44 19.80 -9.17
N ASN A 81 -1.78 18.88 -9.88
CA ASN A 81 -1.63 18.95 -11.33
C ASN A 81 -2.95 18.76 -12.10
N ALA A 82 -3.89 17.96 -11.59
CA ALA A 82 -5.21 17.78 -12.24
C ALA A 82 -6.15 18.98 -12.05
N SER A 83 -5.86 19.86 -11.07
CA SER A 83 -6.64 21.07 -10.80
C SER A 83 -6.17 22.26 -11.65
N ASP A 84 -4.91 22.23 -12.10
CA ASP A 84 -4.26 23.30 -12.86
C ASP A 84 -4.47 23.16 -14.39
N GLU A 85 -5.08 22.06 -14.86
CA GLU A 85 -5.42 21.82 -16.27
C GLU A 85 -6.90 22.07 -16.63
N GLN A 86 -7.68 22.72 -15.74
CA GLN A 86 -9.08 23.14 -15.97
C GLN A 86 -9.23 24.65 -15.93
#